data_AF-A0ABD0Q7D7-F1
#
_entry.id   AF-A0ABD0Q7D7-F1
#
_cell.length_a   1.000
_cell.length_b   1.000
_cell.length_c   1.000
_cell.angle_alpha   90.00
_cell.angle_beta   90.00
_cell.angle_gamma   90.00
#
_symmetry.space_group_name_H-M   'P 1'
#
loop_
_entity.id
_entity.type
_entity.pdbx_description
1 polymer ?
#
loop_
_entity_poly.entity_id
_entity_poly.type
_entity_poly.pdbx_seq_one_letter_code
_entity_poly.pdbx_strand_id
1 'polypeptide(L)' 'MDMGCYFTNWSQYRPGTGKYMPANVDPFLCTHLLYAFAMINYANELVTYEWNDEVLYKAFNELKN' A
#
# COMPACT_ATOMS: atom_id res chain seq x y z
N MET A 1 -2.23 5.24 -22.03
CA MET A 1 -0.94 4.69 -21.56
C MET A 1 -1.17 4.32 -20.11
N ASP A 2 -1.06 3.04 -19.78
CA ASP A 2 -1.30 2.51 -18.44
C ASP A 2 0.06 2.24 -17.79
N MET A 3 0.28 2.79 -16.58
CA MET A 3 1.46 2.54 -15.76
C MET A 3 1.02 2.18 -14.34
N GLY A 4 1.26 0.92 -13.96
CA GLY A 4 0.97 0.39 -12.63
C GLY A 4 2.18 0.45 -11.70
N CYS A 5 1.97 0.85 -10.45
CA CYS A 5 3.00 0.92 -9.42
C CYS A 5 2.58 0.19 -8.15
N TYR A 6 3.45 -0.70 -7.67
CA TYR A 6 3.23 -1.43 -6.44
C TYR A 6 3.73 -0.64 -5.23
N PHE A 7 2.87 -0.49 -4.24
CA PHE A 7 3.21 -0.07 -2.89
C PHE A 7 3.21 -1.31 -1.99
N THR A 8 4.21 -1.45 -1.13
CA THR A 8 4.39 -2.65 -0.31
C THR A 8 4.18 -2.34 1.16
N ASN A 9 3.25 -2.99 1.85
CA ASN A 9 2.93 -2.68 3.26
C ASN A 9 4.08 -2.96 4.23
N TRP A 10 5.02 -3.84 3.89
CA TRP A 10 6.20 -4.11 4.73
C TRP A 10 7.29 -3.02 4.64
N SER A 11 7.26 -2.11 3.64
CA SER A 11 8.28 -1.06 3.52
C SER A 11 8.22 -0.04 4.66
N GLN A 12 7.11 0.00 5.42
CA GLN A 12 6.97 0.80 6.62
C GLN A 12 7.97 0.44 7.73
N TYR A 13 8.52 -0.78 7.69
CA TYR A 13 9.43 -1.31 8.70
C TYR A 13 10.91 -1.11 8.38
N ARG A 14 11.25 -0.58 7.20
CA ARG A 14 12.64 -0.28 6.85
C ARG A 14 13.19 0.82 7.77
N PRO A 15 14.47 0.74 8.17
CA PRO A 15 15.07 1.75 9.04
C PRO A 15 15.40 3.05 8.28
N GLY A 16 15.40 4.17 9.02
CA GLY A 16 15.87 5.46 8.53
C GLY A 16 15.14 5.95 7.27
N THR A 17 15.90 6.45 6.30
CA THR A 17 15.39 6.97 5.02
C THR A 17 14.82 5.88 4.11
N GLY A 18 15.05 4.60 4.43
CA GLY A 18 14.46 3.48 3.68
C GLY A 18 12.99 3.24 4.03
N LYS A 19 12.48 3.80 5.14
CA LYS A 19 11.07 3.71 5.53
C LYS A 19 10.20 4.37 4.45
N TYR A 20 9.22 3.63 3.96
CA TYR A 20 8.34 4.10 2.90
C TYR A 20 6.88 3.88 3.28
N MET A 21 6.13 4.99 3.30
CA MET A 21 4.73 5.12 3.69
C MET A 21 3.91 5.67 2.50
N PRO A 22 2.56 5.60 2.52
CA PRO A 22 1.73 6.16 1.45
C PRO A 22 2.03 7.64 1.15
N ALA A 23 2.35 8.44 2.18
CA ALA A 23 2.73 9.84 2.03
C ALA A 23 4.02 10.09 1.22
N ASN A 24 4.80 9.04 0.93
CA ASN A 24 5.99 9.14 0.09
C ASN A 24 5.70 8.88 -1.39
N VAL A 25 4.49 8.38 -1.73
CA VAL A 25 4.09 8.12 -3.11
C VAL A 25 3.75 9.44 -3.80
N ASP A 26 4.34 9.66 -4.97
CA ASP A 26 3.91 10.72 -5.87
C ASP A 26 2.58 10.32 -6.54
N PRO A 27 1.47 11.03 -6.27
CA PRO A 27 0.14 10.67 -6.77
C PRO A 27 0.00 10.83 -8.29
N PHE A 28 0.90 11.57 -8.96
CA PHE A 28 0.87 11.79 -10.41
C PHE A 28 1.85 10.90 -11.17
N LEU A 29 2.66 10.11 -10.47
CA LEU A 29 3.65 9.25 -11.11
C LEU A 29 2.98 8.14 -11.94
N CYS A 30 1.98 7.45 -11.38
CA CYS A 30 1.40 6.25 -11.97
C CYS A 30 -0.11 6.39 -12.19
N THR A 31 -0.66 5.70 -13.18
CA THR A 31 -2.11 5.71 -13.44
C THR A 31 -2.86 4.71 -12.56
N HIS A 32 -2.19 3.65 -12.10
CA HIS A 32 -2.75 2.68 -11.16
C HIS A 32 -1.77 2.44 -10.02
N LEU A 33 -2.28 2.53 -8.79
CA LEU A 33 -1.54 2.22 -7.58
C LEU A 33 -2.05 0.89 -6.99
N LEU A 34 -1.15 -0.07 -6.82
CA LEU A 34 -1.45 -1.44 -6.41
C LEU A 34 -0.90 -1.66 -4.99
N TYR A 35 -1.78 -1.94 -4.03
CA TYR A 35 -1.38 -2.24 -2.66
C TYR A 35 -1.00 -3.71 -2.52
N ALA A 36 0.25 -3.98 -2.16
CA ALA A 36 0.82 -5.31 -1.95
C ALA A 36 1.15 -5.52 -0.46
N PHE A 37 0.65 -6.54 0.21
CA PHE A 37 -0.35 -7.53 -0.22
C PHE A 37 -1.46 -7.65 0.82
N ALA A 38 -2.64 -8.08 0.37
CA ALA A 38 -3.66 -8.62 1.24
C ALA A 38 -3.38 -10.10 1.54
N MET A 39 -4.13 -10.69 2.47
CA MET A 39 -4.03 -12.09 2.85
C MET A 39 -5.32 -12.85 2.55
N ILE A 40 -5.21 -14.15 2.29
CA ILE A 40 -6.35 -15.07 2.34
C ILE A 40 -6.22 -15.90 3.61
N ASN A 41 -7.23 -15.86 4.49
CA ASN A 41 -7.21 -16.63 5.74
C ASN A 41 -7.56 -18.11 5.50
N TYR A 42 -7.48 -18.93 6.55
CA TYR A 42 -7.81 -20.36 6.48
C TYR A 42 -9.29 -20.66 6.15
N ALA A 43 -10.17 -19.66 6.25
CA ALA A 43 -11.57 -19.75 5.84
C ALA A 43 -11.79 -19.35 4.36
N ASN A 44 -10.72 -19.08 3.61
CA ASN A 44 -10.74 -18.58 2.23
C ASN A 44 -11.33 -17.17 2.07
N GLU A 45 -11.20 -16.34 3.10
CA GLU A 45 -11.68 -14.96 3.09
C GLU A 45 -10.52 -14.00 2.84
N LEU A 46 -10.79 -12.92 2.12
CA LEU A 46 -9.85 -11.81 1.95
C LEU A 46 -9.79 -11.01 3.26
N VAL A 47 -8.59 -10.91 3.83
CA VAL A 47 -8.31 -10.18 5.08
C VAL A 47 -7.07 -9.30 4.92
N THR A 48 -6.85 -8.40 5.88
CA THR A 48 -5.60 -7.63 5.98
C THR A 48 -4.41 -8.55 6.31
N TYR A 49 -3.21 -8.15 5.89
CA TYR A 49 -1.99 -8.87 6.23
C TYR A 49 -1.30 -8.25 7.44
N GLU A 50 -1.11 -6.92 7.43
CA GLU A 50 -0.54 -6.16 8.55
C GLU A 50 -1.63 -5.63 9.47
N TRP A 51 -1.30 -5.54 10.77
CA TRP A 51 -2.19 -5.05 11.83
C TRP A 51 -2.70 -3.61 11.60
N ASN A 52 -1.99 -2.82 10.78
CA ASN A 52 -2.32 -1.43 10.48
C ASN A 52 -2.65 -1.19 9.00
N ASP A 53 -2.92 -2.24 8.22
CA ASP A 53 -3.28 -2.09 6.80
C ASP A 53 -4.48 -1.15 6.60
N GLU A 54 -5.50 -1.16 7.47
CA GLU A 54 -6.64 -0.24 7.34
C GLU A 54 -6.25 1.24 7.43
N VAL A 55 -5.27 1.56 8.29
CA VAL A 55 -4.72 2.91 8.40
C VAL A 55 -3.97 3.29 7.12
N LEU A 56 -3.18 2.36 6.58
CA LEU A 56 -2.43 2.56 5.34
C LEU A 56 -3.37 2.63 4.13
N TYR A 57 -4.45 1.85 4.07
CA TYR A 57 -5.47 1.91 3.02
C TYR A 57 -6.13 3.28 2.96
N LYS A 58 -6.48 3.85 4.12
CA LYS A 58 -7.06 5.19 4.17
C LYS A 58 -6.09 6.21 3.57
N ALA A 59 -4.84 6.25 4.06
CA ALA A 59 -3.82 7.17 3.56
C ALA A 59 -3.49 6.94 2.08
N PHE A 60 -3.46 5.68 1.62
CA PHE A 60 -3.21 5.34 0.22
C PHE A 60 -4.36 5.76 -0.69
N ASN A 61 -5.61 5.69 -0.23
CA ASN A 61 -6.77 6.16 -0.97
C ASN A 61 -6.85 7.69 -1.07
N GLU A 62 -6.28 8.42 -0.10
CA GLU A 62 -6.21 9.88 -0.13
C GLU A 62 -5.32 10.40 -1.28
N LEU A 63 -4.44 9.58 -1.85
CA LEU A 63 -3.62 9.91 -3.03
C LEU A 63 -4.42 10.11 -4.32
N LYS A 64 -5.72 9.79 -4.33
CA LYS A 64 -6.59 9.96 -5.50
C LYS A 64 -7.08 11.40 -5.71
N ASN A 65 -6.93 12.28 -4.70
CA ASN A 65 -7.46 13.65 -4.68
C ASN A 65 -6.32 14.67 -4.76
#